data_AF-A0A2D6XA16-F1
#
_entry.id   AF-A0A2D6XA16-F1
#
_cell.length_a   1.000
_cell.length_b   1.000
_cell.length_c   1.000
_cell.angle_alpha   90.00
_cell.angle_beta   90.00
_cell.angle_gamma   90.00
#
_symmetry.space_group_name_H-M   'P 1'
#
loop_
_entity.id
_entity.type
_entity.pdbx_description
1 polymer ?
#
loop_
_entity_poly.entity_id
_entity_poly.type
_entity_poly.pdbx_seq_one_letter_code
_entity_poly.pdbx_strand_id
1 'polypeptide(L)'
;MAQFKAEIQGGRGSVSRLGHKTTGISSHTCGWESGIKVEGHFDEELGDIFLVWQTSGSGFKGRSTLLGKLVGNSFHAQENT
;
A
#
# COMPACT_ATOMS: atom_id res chain seq x y z
N MET A 1 -4.84 20.06 -4.56
CA MET A 1 -3.47 19.50 -4.62
C MET A 1 -3.57 18.01 -4.28
N ALA A 2 -2.76 17.15 -4.90
CA ALA A 2 -2.75 15.73 -4.54
C ALA A 2 -2.10 15.53 -3.16
N GLN A 3 -2.75 14.74 -2.30
CA GLN A 3 -2.21 14.39 -0.98
C GLN A 3 -1.23 13.21 -1.11
N PHE A 4 -1.54 12.28 -2.01
CA PHE A 4 -0.79 11.05 -2.18
C PHE A 4 -0.16 10.97 -3.57
N LYS A 5 1.01 10.34 -3.65
CA LYS A 5 1.66 9.97 -4.92
C LYS A 5 2.21 8.56 -4.78
N ALA A 6 1.96 7.72 -5.78
CA ALA A 6 2.61 6.43 -5.93
C ALA A 6 3.35 6.41 -7.26
N GLU A 7 4.50 5.75 -7.27
CA GLU A 7 5.32 5.54 -8.45
C GLU A 7 5.69 4.07 -8.54
N ILE A 8 5.63 3.53 -9.75
CA ILE A 8 6.02 2.15 -10.05
C ILE A 8 6.99 2.16 -11.22
N GLN A 9 8.05 1.35 -11.12
CA GLN A 9 9.06 1.16 -12.15
C GLN A 9 9.10 -0.31 -12.57
N GLY A 10 9.18 -0.55 -13.88
CA GLY A 10 9.38 -1.90 -14.42
C GLY A 10 10.12 -1.88 -15.75
N GLY A 11 10.06 -2.98 -16.51
CA GLY A 11 10.73 -3.09 -17.81
C GLY A 11 10.24 -2.11 -18.89
N ARG A 12 9.11 -1.42 -18.65
CA ARG A 12 8.52 -0.41 -19.56
C ARG A 12 8.74 1.03 -19.09
N GLY A 13 9.61 1.26 -18.10
CA GLY A 13 9.85 2.59 -17.53
C GLY A 13 9.04 2.87 -16.25
N SER A 14 9.11 4.11 -15.77
CA SER A 14 8.36 4.58 -14.59
C SER A 14 7.02 5.14 -14.98
N VAL A 15 6.01 4.90 -14.13
CA VAL A 15 4.74 5.61 -14.18
C VAL A 15 4.34 6.03 -12.77
N SER A 16 3.67 7.17 -12.67
CA SER A 16 3.14 7.67 -11.40
C SER A 16 1.64 7.91 -11.44
N ARG A 17 1.03 7.84 -10.26
CA ARG A 17 -0.37 8.17 -10.03
C ARG A 17 -0.49 9.04 -8.79
N LEU A 18 -1.43 9.97 -8.84
CA LEU A 18 -1.76 10.88 -7.76
C LEU A 18 -3.06 10.43 -7.10
N GLY A 19 -3.15 10.60 -5.78
CA GLY A 19 -4.32 10.29 -4.97
C GLY A 19 -4.83 11.53 -4.24
N HIS A 20 -6.15 11.64 -4.12
CA HIS A 20 -6.81 12.73 -3.41
C HIS A 20 -7.12 12.32 -1.96
N LYS A 21 -7.24 13.31 -1.06
CA LYS A 21 -7.61 13.09 0.35
C LYS A 21 -8.89 12.26 0.53
N THR A 22 -9.87 12.42 -0.36
CA THR A 22 -11.16 11.69 -0.30
C THR A 22 -11.12 10.28 -0.87
N THR A 23 -10.18 9.97 -1.76
CA THR A 23 -10.10 8.68 -2.45
C THR A 23 -8.91 7.84 -2.00
N GLY A 24 -7.92 8.45 -1.35
CA GLY A 24 -6.66 7.83 -1.03
C GLY A 24 -5.84 7.46 -2.27
N ILE A 25 -4.97 6.47 -2.10
CA ILE A 25 -4.22 5.81 -3.16
C ILE A 25 -4.07 4.32 -2.84
N SER A 26 -4.05 3.46 -3.84
CA SER A 26 -3.77 2.02 -3.65
C SER A 26 -2.77 1.56 -4.69
N SER A 27 -1.80 0.77 -4.27
CA SER A 27 -0.84 0.11 -5.15
C SER A 27 -0.74 -1.37 -4.79
N HIS A 28 -0.52 -2.20 -5.79
CA HIS A 28 -0.40 -3.64 -5.62
C HIS A 28 0.77 -4.13 -6.47
N THR A 29 1.74 -4.75 -5.82
CA THR A 29 2.93 -5.31 -6.46
C THR A 29 3.01 -6.79 -6.15
N CYS A 30 3.01 -7.64 -7.18
CA CYS A 30 3.03 -9.09 -7.04
C CYS A 30 4.30 -9.69 -7.63
N GLY A 31 4.97 -10.53 -6.84
CA GLY A 31 5.86 -11.56 -7.33
C GLY A 31 5.08 -12.83 -7.69
N TRP A 32 5.79 -13.95 -7.85
CA TRP A 32 5.19 -15.23 -8.21
C TRP A 32 4.42 -15.88 -7.05
N GLU A 33 5.05 -15.91 -5.86
CA GLU A 33 4.52 -16.58 -4.66
C GLU A 33 3.89 -15.60 -3.66
N SER A 34 4.43 -14.39 -3.57
CA SER A 34 4.00 -13.35 -2.65
C SER A 34 3.75 -12.02 -3.35
N GLY A 35 2.97 -11.16 -2.71
CA GLY A 35 2.75 -9.78 -3.15
C GLY A 35 2.54 -8.86 -1.96
N ILE A 36 2.61 -7.55 -2.21
CA ILE A 36 2.35 -6.51 -1.23
C ILE A 36 1.33 -5.54 -1.81
N LYS A 37 0.31 -5.23 -1.02
CA LYS A 37 -0.63 -4.14 -1.30
C LYS A 37 -0.40 -3.02 -0.28
N VAL A 38 -0.29 -1.79 -0.78
CA VAL A 38 -0.20 -0.59 0.06
C VAL A 38 -1.38 0.30 -0.25
N GLU A 39 -2.10 0.69 0.80
CA GLU A 39 -3.25 1.59 0.73
C GLU A 39 -2.96 2.83 1.56
N GLY A 40 -3.01 4.01 0.94
CA GLY A 40 -2.86 5.30 1.60
C GLY A 40 -4.22 5.97 1.77
N HIS A 41 -4.52 6.41 2.98
CA HIS A 41 -5.75 7.11 3.35
C HIS A 41 -5.42 8.33 4.21
N PHE A 42 -6.30 9.32 4.17
CA PHE A 42 -6.21 10.46 5.06
C PHE A 42 -7.26 10.32 6.16
N ASP A 43 -6.81 10.45 7.40
CA ASP A 43 -7.65 10.51 8.60
C ASP A 43 -7.58 11.93 9.20
N GLU A 44 -8.70 12.45 9.68
CA GLU A 44 -8.76 13.83 10.20
C GLU A 44 -8.01 14.03 11.51
N GLU A 45 -7.87 12.97 12.32
CA GLU A 45 -7.22 13.01 13.62
C GLU A 45 -5.74 12.60 13.50
N LEU A 46 -5.47 11.56 12.72
CA LEU A 46 -4.14 10.93 12.63
C LEU A 46 -3.31 11.40 11.43
N GLY A 47 -3.93 12.08 10.46
CA GLY A 47 -3.28 12.51 9.23
C GLY A 47 -3.13 11.39 8.20
N ASP A 48 -1.99 11.33 7.53
CA ASP A 48 -1.73 10.32 6.49
C ASP A 48 -1.47 8.95 7.13
N ILE A 49 -2.25 7.95 6.72
CA ILE A 49 -2.15 6.56 7.14
C ILE A 49 -1.86 5.69 5.92
N PHE A 50 -0.86 4.81 6.03
CA PHE A 50 -0.61 3.77 5.04
C PHE A 50 -0.79 2.38 5.66
N LEU A 51 -1.66 1.56 5.08
CA LEU A 51 -1.84 0.16 5.43
C LEU A 51 -1.01 -0.70 4.50
N VAL A 52 -0.22 -1.62 5.07
CA VAL A 52 0.61 -2.55 4.32
C VAL A 52 0.09 -3.96 4.52
N TRP A 53 -0.34 -4.58 3.43
CA TRP A 53 -0.90 -5.93 3.41
C TRP A 53 0.03 -6.87 2.66
N GLN A 54 0.28 -8.04 3.24
CA GLN A 54 0.80 -9.19 2.52
C GLN A 54 -0.34 -9.78 1.69
N THR A 55 -0.08 -10.04 0.42
CA THR A 55 -1.01 -10.71 -0.51
C THR A 55 -0.32 -11.92 -1.12
N SER A 56 -1.06 -12.76 -1.84
CA SER A 56 -0.45 -13.82 -2.63
C SER A 56 0.19 -13.26 -3.91
N GLY A 57 1.16 -14.01 -4.43
CA GLY A 57 1.71 -13.73 -5.75
C GLY A 57 0.74 -14.05 -6.88
N SER A 58 1.12 -13.70 -8.11
CA SER A 58 0.27 -13.87 -9.29
C SER A 58 -0.01 -15.34 -9.67
N GLY A 59 0.78 -16.28 -9.15
CA GLY A 59 0.61 -17.73 -9.37
C GLY A 59 -0.39 -18.41 -8.42
N PHE A 60 -0.82 -17.75 -7.34
CA PHE A 60 -1.63 -18.36 -6.28
C PHE A 60 -2.74 -17.43 -5.80
N LYS A 61 -3.89 -18.00 -5.42
CA LYS A 61 -4.96 -17.25 -4.74
C LYS A 61 -4.81 -17.43 -3.22
N GLY A 62 -4.40 -16.38 -2.52
CA GLY A 62 -4.30 -16.35 -1.06
C GLY A 62 -5.14 -15.22 -0.48
N ARG A 63 -5.40 -15.30 0.83
CA ARG A 63 -5.98 -14.18 1.58
C ARG A 63 -4.91 -13.11 1.80
N SER A 64 -5.36 -11.86 1.88
CA SER A 64 -4.51 -10.75 2.28
C SER A 64 -4.42 -10.69 3.81
N THR A 65 -3.22 -10.54 4.34
CA THR A 65 -2.96 -10.39 5.78
C THR A 65 -2.38 -9.01 6.04
N LEU A 66 -2.91 -8.27 7.02
CA LEU A 66 -2.38 -6.97 7.38
C LEU A 66 -1.02 -7.18 8.08
N LEU A 67 0.03 -6.58 7.53
CA LEU A 67 1.37 -6.61 8.15
C LEU A 67 1.56 -5.47 9.14
N GLY A 68 0.87 -4.35 8.93
CA GLY A 68 0.99 -3.19 9.79
C GLY A 68 0.46 -1.92 9.15
N LYS A 69 0.58 -0.83 9.92
CA LYS A 69 0.18 0.51 9.51
C LYS A 69 1.27 1.54 9.79
N LEU A 70 1.53 2.42 8.84
CA LEU A 70 2.32 3.64 9.04
C LEU A 70 1.36 4.78 9.35
N VAL A 71 1.54 5.47 10.47
CA VAL A 71 0.77 6.66 10.85
C VAL A 71 1.78 7.79 11.07
N GLY A 72 1.71 8.83 10.24
CA GLY A 72 2.77 9.84 10.18
C GLY A 72 4.14 9.21 9.91
N ASN A 73 5.06 9.30 10.87
CA ASN A 73 6.42 8.75 10.77
C ASN A 73 6.63 7.46 11.59
N SER A 74 5.56 6.87 12.13
CA SER A 74 5.63 5.70 13.03
C SER A 74 5.00 4.48 12.38
N PHE A 75 5.78 3.41 12.21
CA PHE A 75 5.29 2.13 11.69
C PHE A 75 4.91 1.20 12.84
N HIS A 76 3.65 0.75 12.85
CA HIS A 76 3.10 -0.20 13.79
C HIS A 76 2.92 -1.54 13.09
N ALA A 77 3.87 -2.45 13.32
CA ALA A 77 3.79 -3.82 12.82
C ALA A 77 2.67 -4.59 13.56
N GLN A 78 1.99 -5.46 12.83
CA GLN A 78 1.10 -6.45 13.39
C GLN A 78 1.86 -7.76 13.55
N GLU A 79 1.87 -8.32 14.76
CA GLU A 79 2.44 -9.66 14.97
C GLU A 79 1.53 -10.69 14.29
N ASN A 80 2.07 -11.36 13.27
CA ASN A 80 1.42 -12.51 12.66
C ASN A 80 1.81 -13.75 13.50
N THR A 81 0.86 -14.25 14.30
CA THR A 81 0.99 -15.55 15.00
C THR A 81 0.63 -16.70 14.06
#